data_AF-A0A0C2MK56-F1
#
_entry.id   AF-A0A0C2MK56-F1
#
_cell.length_a   1.000
_cell.length_b   1.000
_cell.length_c   1.000
_cell.angle_alpha   90.00
_cell.angle_beta   90.00
_cell.angle_gamma   90.00
#
_symmetry.space_group_name_H-M   'P 1'
#
loop_
_entity.id
_entity.type
_entity.pdbx_description
1 polymer ?
#
loop_
_entity_poly.entity_id
_entity_poly.type
_entity_poly.pdbx_seq_one_letter_code
_entity_poly.pdbx_strand_id
1 'polypeptide(L)'
;MVYLAADTTFDRSKHKLADAMPTIPRIMYFTIFSMYQNALFLTVSVIIDVFKRRSSRHAEIRDNWFFSSVLPCSGLVCILFWAFTFVDRCSVLPCWVQKDFLPLSSFTNHFLHTYQLIFAFSFIPLCRPRMASNASLIKAYTSVVMVYFSILYSFFLIHGQLPYPILERMTFPQMFLLYLMSYIFGLEVFKPAPVHYCTDFTSTAIATVSTYGRDIRRIGTLFQAVRVVLGSHPLNIHPYPLPTRAKLPNRHSFPGK
;
A
#
# COMPACT_ATOMS: atom_id res chain seq x y z
N MET A 1 -31.32 23.24 -39.35
CA MET A 1 -32.09 22.93 -38.11
C MET A 1 -31.33 21.82 -37.37
N VAL A 2 -30.23 22.18 -36.70
CA VAL A 2 -29.42 21.26 -35.88
C VAL A 2 -29.71 21.66 -34.45
N TYR A 3 -30.74 21.06 -33.87
CA TYR A 3 -31.14 21.31 -32.49
C TYR A 3 -30.25 20.48 -31.55
N LEU A 4 -29.41 21.20 -30.79
CA LEU A 4 -29.11 20.98 -29.37
C LEU A 4 -29.50 19.59 -28.81
N ALA A 5 -28.60 18.63 -28.94
CA ALA A 5 -28.62 17.36 -28.19
C ALA A 5 -27.51 17.33 -27.12
N ALA A 6 -27.11 18.50 -26.62
CA ALA A 6 -26.12 18.65 -25.58
C ALA A 6 -26.73 19.44 -24.42
N ASP A 7 -27.47 18.77 -23.52
CA ASP A 7 -27.50 19.13 -22.09
C ASP A 7 -28.36 18.23 -21.19
N THR A 8 -29.11 17.25 -21.70
CA THR A 8 -30.02 16.46 -20.85
C THR A 8 -29.33 15.36 -20.03
N THR A 9 -28.11 14.97 -20.41
CA THR A 9 -27.31 13.99 -19.65
C THR A 9 -26.61 14.61 -18.44
N PHE A 10 -26.22 15.88 -18.54
CA PHE A 10 -25.54 16.61 -17.47
C PHE A 10 -26.49 17.00 -16.33
N ASP A 11 -27.74 17.32 -16.65
CA ASP A 11 -28.75 17.65 -15.64
C ASP A 11 -29.25 16.40 -14.87
N ARG A 12 -29.36 15.27 -15.58
CA ARG A 12 -29.76 13.98 -14.98
C ARG A 12 -28.69 13.40 -14.03
N SER A 13 -27.41 13.70 -14.24
CA SER A 13 -26.34 13.29 -13.32
C SER A 13 -26.30 14.14 -12.05
N LYS A 14 -26.65 15.43 -12.13
CA LYS A 14 -26.80 16.31 -10.95
C LYS A 14 -27.96 15.88 -10.05
N HIS A 15 -29.10 15.49 -10.62
CA HIS A 15 -30.22 14.98 -9.84
C HIS A 15 -29.87 13.68 -9.11
N LYS A 16 -29.22 12.73 -9.81
CA LYS A 16 -28.71 11.50 -9.17
C LYS A 16 -27.63 11.77 -8.12
N LEU A 17 -26.78 12.77 -8.32
CA LEU A 17 -25.79 13.19 -7.33
C LEU A 17 -26.44 13.82 -6.11
N ALA A 18 -27.46 14.66 -6.28
CA ALA A 18 -28.21 15.27 -5.18
C ALA A 18 -28.93 14.21 -4.34
N ASP A 19 -29.50 13.19 -4.99
CA ASP A 19 -30.16 12.05 -4.31
C ASP A 19 -29.16 11.07 -3.66
N ALA A 20 -27.93 10.99 -4.18
CA ALA A 20 -26.85 10.15 -3.65
C ALA A 20 -25.91 10.88 -2.66
N MET A 21 -25.94 12.21 -2.59
CA MET A 21 -25.14 12.98 -1.63
C MET A 21 -25.40 12.62 -0.15
N PRO A 22 -26.60 12.17 0.28
CA PRO A 22 -26.78 11.64 1.63
C PRO A 22 -26.10 10.27 1.85
N THR A 23 -25.81 9.51 0.78
CA THR A 23 -25.27 8.14 0.86
C THR A 23 -23.76 8.04 0.60
N ILE A 24 -23.14 9.00 -0.08
CA ILE A 24 -21.69 9.00 -0.31
C ILE A 24 -20.86 9.18 0.98
N PRO A 25 -21.20 10.10 1.91
CA PRO A 25 -20.48 10.24 3.19
C PRO A 25 -20.61 9.00 4.08
N ARG A 26 -21.74 8.29 3.95
CA ARG A 26 -22.07 7.06 4.68
C ARG A 26 -21.12 5.92 4.32
N ILE A 27 -20.86 5.71 3.02
CA ILE A 27 -20.02 4.61 2.53
C ILE A 27 -18.55 4.74 2.97
N MET A 28 -18.06 5.96 3.20
CA MET A 28 -16.65 6.21 3.48
C MET A 28 -16.32 6.42 4.96
N TYR A 29 -17.26 6.20 5.88
CA TYR A 29 -17.09 6.63 7.28
C TYR A 29 -15.84 6.04 7.97
N PHE A 30 -15.54 4.74 7.79
CA PHE A 30 -14.38 4.09 8.42
C PHE A 30 -13.08 4.50 7.75
N THR A 31 -13.10 4.65 6.42
CA THR A 31 -11.97 5.14 5.64
C THR A 31 -11.61 6.56 6.05
N ILE A 32 -12.60 7.44 6.19
CA ILE A 32 -12.43 8.81 6.63
C ILE A 32 -11.92 8.85 8.07
N PHE A 33 -12.51 8.05 8.97
CA PHE A 33 -12.04 7.91 10.34
C PHE A 33 -10.56 7.51 10.41
N SER A 34 -10.18 6.45 9.69
CA SER A 34 -8.81 5.97 9.64
C SER A 34 -7.86 6.98 8.96
N MET A 35 -8.33 7.73 7.96
CA MET A 35 -7.55 8.82 7.34
C MET A 35 -7.28 9.96 8.33
N TYR A 36 -8.30 10.42 9.07
CA TYR A 36 -8.12 11.40 10.14
C TYR A 36 -7.17 10.90 11.22
N GLN A 37 -7.28 9.63 11.57
CA GLN A 37 -6.41 9.01 12.55
C GLN A 37 -4.95 8.99 12.08
N ASN A 38 -4.69 8.60 10.83
CA ASN A 38 -3.35 8.65 10.24
C ASN A 38 -2.78 10.07 10.19
N ALA A 39 -3.60 11.07 9.80
CA ALA A 39 -3.17 12.48 9.75
C ALA A 39 -2.84 13.04 11.15
N LEU A 40 -3.71 12.78 12.13
CA LEU A 40 -3.48 13.22 13.51
C LEU A 40 -2.25 12.51 14.10
N PHE A 41 -2.11 11.21 13.86
CA PHE A 41 -0.97 10.43 14.28
C PHE A 41 0.34 10.95 13.72
N LEU A 42 0.38 11.25 12.40
CA LEU A 42 1.54 11.85 11.77
C LEU A 42 1.89 13.19 12.40
N THR A 43 0.88 14.05 12.62
CA THR A 43 1.07 15.36 13.25
C THR A 43 1.68 15.23 14.64
N VAL A 44 1.13 14.36 15.50
CA VAL A 44 1.68 14.07 16.83
C VAL A 44 3.10 13.50 16.74
N SER A 45 3.36 12.63 15.77
CA SER A 45 4.68 12.04 15.55
C SER A 45 5.72 13.10 15.21
N VAL A 46 5.40 13.98 14.25
CA VAL A 46 6.27 15.10 13.85
C VAL A 46 6.54 16.02 15.04
N ILE A 47 5.52 16.38 15.81
CA ILE A 47 5.69 17.21 17.00
C ILE A 47 6.67 16.55 18.00
N ILE A 48 6.46 15.28 18.34
CA ILE A 48 7.32 14.56 19.30
C ILE A 48 8.77 14.49 18.80
N ASP A 49 8.98 14.24 17.52
CA ASP A 49 10.31 14.10 16.92
C ASP A 49 11.02 15.46 16.79
N VAL A 50 10.31 16.53 16.41
CA VAL A 50 10.84 17.91 16.38
C VAL A 50 11.31 18.35 17.77
N PHE A 51 10.55 18.05 18.82
CA PHE A 51 10.95 18.34 20.19
C PHE A 51 11.96 17.33 20.78
N LYS A 52 12.49 16.40 19.98
CA LYS A 52 13.44 15.35 20.38
C LYS A 52 12.99 14.53 21.60
N ARG A 53 11.67 14.35 21.79
CA ARG A 53 11.07 13.70 22.97
C ARG A 53 10.95 12.17 22.84
N ARG A 54 11.89 11.53 22.15
CA ARG A 54 11.81 10.10 21.78
C ARG A 54 11.81 9.12 22.97
N SER A 55 12.43 9.51 24.09
CA SER A 55 12.42 8.72 25.34
C SER A 55 11.26 9.09 26.28
N SER A 56 10.41 10.06 25.92
CA SER A 56 9.36 10.55 26.81
C SER A 56 8.12 9.65 26.84
N ARG A 57 7.30 9.83 27.88
CA ARG A 57 5.94 9.26 27.99
C ARG A 57 5.07 9.56 26.75
N HIS A 58 5.28 10.69 26.07
CA HIS A 58 4.53 11.04 24.86
C HIS A 58 4.87 10.11 23.69
N ALA A 59 6.15 9.70 23.56
CA ALA A 59 6.56 8.73 22.54
C ALA A 59 5.96 7.35 22.82
N GLU A 60 5.88 6.94 24.09
CA GLU A 60 5.22 5.69 24.48
C GLU A 60 3.71 5.72 24.17
N ILE A 61 3.02 6.81 24.50
CA ILE A 61 1.59 6.98 24.17
C ILE A 61 1.38 6.92 22.66
N ARG A 62 2.23 7.61 21.88
CA ARG A 62 2.21 7.58 20.42
C ARG A 62 2.40 6.15 19.91
N ASP A 63 3.43 5.45 20.36
CA ASP A 63 3.74 4.10 19.88
C ASP A 63 2.61 3.11 20.24
N ASN A 64 2.02 3.25 21.43
CA ASN A 64 0.85 2.48 21.85
C ASN A 64 -0.37 2.79 21.00
N TRP A 65 -0.62 4.06 20.67
CA TRP A 65 -1.72 4.46 19.79
C TRP A 65 -1.52 3.93 18.36
N PHE A 66 -0.29 3.94 17.86
CA PHE A 66 0.07 3.37 16.57
C PHE A 66 -0.35 1.89 16.49
N PHE A 67 0.14 1.09 17.43
CA PHE A 67 -0.11 -0.34 17.43
C PHE A 67 -1.56 -0.65 17.77
N SER A 68 -2.14 -0.06 18.82
CA SER A 68 -3.50 -0.40 19.25
C SER A 68 -4.59 0.06 18.29
N SER A 69 -4.31 0.97 17.36
CA SER A 69 -5.38 1.59 16.58
C SER A 69 -4.96 1.94 15.15
N VAL A 70 -3.90 2.71 14.94
CA VAL A 70 -3.56 3.23 13.59
C VAL A 70 -3.28 2.09 12.62
N LEU A 71 -2.42 1.15 13.03
CA LEU A 71 -2.04 -0.01 12.22
C LEU A 71 -3.24 -0.96 11.94
N PRO A 72 -3.99 -1.46 12.95
CA PRO A 72 -5.11 -2.37 12.69
C PRO A 72 -6.24 -1.70 11.90
N CYS A 73 -6.57 -0.44 12.14
CA CYS A 73 -7.58 0.28 11.35
C CYS A 73 -7.14 0.44 9.89
N SER A 74 -5.89 0.82 9.65
CA SER A 74 -5.35 0.94 8.29
C SER A 74 -5.36 -0.41 7.54
N GLY A 75 -5.02 -1.50 8.23
CA GLY A 75 -5.10 -2.86 7.69
C GLY A 75 -6.54 -3.28 7.37
N LEU A 76 -7.47 -3.06 8.30
CA LEU A 76 -8.89 -3.38 8.10
C LEU A 76 -9.50 -2.59 6.94
N VAL A 77 -9.25 -1.28 6.84
CA VAL A 77 -9.75 -0.46 5.72
C VAL A 77 -9.26 -1.02 4.40
N CYS A 78 -7.97 -1.33 4.29
CA CYS A 78 -7.38 -1.86 3.07
C CYS A 78 -7.97 -3.24 2.70
N ILE A 79 -7.98 -4.18 3.64
CA ILE A 79 -8.46 -5.54 3.38
C ILE A 79 -9.95 -5.58 3.07
N LEU A 80 -10.79 -4.90 3.87
CA LEU A 80 -12.23 -4.84 3.62
C LEU A 80 -12.53 -4.18 2.28
N PHE A 81 -11.81 -3.11 1.94
CA PHE A 81 -11.92 -2.48 0.63
C PHE A 81 -11.64 -3.49 -0.49
N TRP A 82 -10.48 -4.15 -0.48
CA TRP A 82 -10.12 -5.11 -1.52
C TRP A 82 -11.06 -6.32 -1.56
N ALA A 83 -11.51 -6.82 -0.41
CA ALA A 83 -12.49 -7.90 -0.32
C ALA A 83 -13.83 -7.51 -0.95
N PHE A 84 -14.37 -6.33 -0.62
CA PHE A 84 -15.61 -5.85 -1.21
C PHE A 84 -15.46 -5.51 -2.69
N THR A 85 -14.36 -4.88 -3.10
CA THR A 85 -14.06 -4.61 -4.52
C THR A 85 -13.89 -5.90 -5.31
N PHE A 86 -13.42 -6.99 -4.70
CA PHE A 86 -13.33 -8.29 -5.36
C PHE A 86 -14.70 -8.94 -5.55
N VAL A 87 -15.58 -8.86 -4.54
CA VAL A 87 -16.92 -9.48 -4.56
C VAL A 87 -17.93 -8.64 -5.37
N ASP A 88 -18.05 -7.36 -5.06
CA ASP A 88 -18.98 -6.43 -5.71
C ASP A 88 -18.43 -4.99 -5.71
N ARG A 89 -17.82 -4.61 -6.83
CA ARG A 89 -17.26 -3.27 -7.05
C ARG A 89 -18.31 -2.16 -6.92
N CYS A 90 -19.52 -2.38 -7.42
CA CYS A 90 -20.55 -1.34 -7.44
C CYS A 90 -21.07 -1.04 -6.02
N SER A 91 -20.86 -1.93 -5.05
CA SER A 91 -21.21 -1.69 -3.64
C SER A 91 -20.21 -0.77 -2.91
N VAL A 92 -18.95 -0.73 -3.34
CA VAL A 92 -17.92 0.14 -2.76
C VAL A 92 -17.94 1.54 -3.38
N LEU A 93 -18.04 1.58 -4.71
CA LEU A 93 -18.19 2.82 -5.47
C LEU A 93 -19.24 2.57 -6.54
N PRO A 94 -20.42 3.22 -6.47
CA PRO A 94 -21.47 2.99 -7.45
C PRO A 94 -20.97 3.21 -8.88
N CYS A 95 -21.32 2.28 -9.76
CA CYS A 95 -20.78 2.25 -11.12
C CYS A 95 -21.10 3.50 -11.96
N TRP A 96 -22.15 4.24 -11.60
CA TRP A 96 -22.46 5.56 -12.18
C TRP A 96 -21.53 6.66 -11.66
N VAL A 97 -21.10 6.64 -10.39
CA VAL A 97 -20.09 7.58 -9.86
C VAL A 97 -18.76 7.37 -10.59
N GLN A 98 -18.39 6.11 -10.80
CA GLN A 98 -17.15 5.77 -11.49
C GLN A 98 -17.16 6.22 -12.96
N LYS A 99 -18.32 6.11 -13.63
CA LYS A 99 -18.47 6.43 -15.06
C LYS A 99 -18.68 7.92 -15.33
N ASP A 100 -19.49 8.59 -14.51
CA ASP A 100 -20.02 9.92 -14.83
C ASP A 100 -19.29 11.05 -14.11
N PHE A 101 -18.63 10.78 -12.96
CA PHE A 101 -18.07 11.85 -12.12
C PHE A 101 -16.55 12.05 -12.24
N LEU A 102 -15.73 11.04 -12.58
CA LEU A 102 -14.30 11.20 -12.93
C LEU A 102 -13.67 9.83 -13.24
N PRO A 103 -12.90 9.63 -14.33
CA PRO A 103 -12.05 8.44 -14.52
C PRO A 103 -10.94 8.33 -13.46
N LEU A 104 -10.60 9.45 -12.80
CA LEU A 104 -9.70 9.51 -11.64
C LEU A 104 -10.32 8.88 -10.38
N SER A 105 -11.65 8.75 -10.30
CA SER A 105 -12.36 8.26 -9.11
C SER A 105 -11.98 6.84 -8.73
N SER A 106 -11.76 5.96 -9.72
CA SER A 106 -11.31 4.60 -9.45
C SER A 106 -9.94 4.60 -8.82
N PHE A 107 -8.97 5.27 -9.44
CA PHE A 107 -7.61 5.35 -8.92
C PHE A 107 -7.59 6.00 -7.53
N THR A 108 -8.25 7.15 -7.37
CA THR A 108 -8.34 7.85 -6.09
C THR A 108 -8.97 6.97 -5.01
N ASN A 109 -10.01 6.20 -5.33
CA ASN A 109 -10.63 5.28 -4.38
C ASN A 109 -9.63 4.20 -3.94
N HIS A 110 -9.04 3.46 -4.89
CA HIS A 110 -8.04 2.43 -4.57
C HIS A 110 -6.84 3.01 -3.79
N PHE A 111 -6.39 4.20 -4.19
CA PHE A 111 -5.30 4.90 -3.52
C PHE A 111 -5.68 5.28 -2.09
N LEU A 112 -6.83 5.92 -1.86
CA LEU A 112 -7.28 6.32 -0.52
C LEU A 112 -7.37 5.12 0.44
N HIS A 113 -7.86 3.98 -0.03
CA HIS A 113 -7.99 2.78 0.79
C HIS A 113 -6.67 2.02 1.01
N THR A 114 -5.80 1.98 -0.01
CA THR A 114 -4.52 1.23 0.06
C THR A 114 -3.41 2.04 0.73
N TYR A 115 -3.38 3.36 0.51
CA TYR A 115 -2.34 4.27 1.01
C TYR A 115 -2.25 4.26 2.53
N GLN A 116 -3.37 4.08 3.23
CA GLN A 116 -3.39 4.01 4.70
C GLN A 116 -2.50 2.89 5.23
N LEU A 117 -2.58 1.71 4.61
CA LEU A 117 -1.75 0.57 4.99
C LEU A 117 -0.27 0.78 4.61
N ILE A 118 -0.02 1.37 3.43
CA ILE A 118 1.34 1.73 2.99
C ILE A 118 1.97 2.72 3.98
N PHE A 119 1.23 3.75 4.39
CA PHE A 119 1.65 4.72 5.38
C PHE A 119 1.99 4.04 6.71
N ALA A 120 1.09 3.21 7.24
CA ALA A 120 1.30 2.51 8.50
C ALA A 120 2.55 1.60 8.43
N PHE A 121 2.74 0.84 7.35
CA PHE A 121 3.95 0.03 7.18
C PHE A 121 5.22 0.84 7.01
N SER A 122 5.16 2.00 6.33
CA SER A 122 6.33 2.89 6.18
C SER A 122 6.79 3.48 7.51
N PHE A 123 5.86 3.67 8.46
CA PHE A 123 6.17 4.22 9.78
C PHE A 123 7.04 3.28 10.64
N ILE A 124 6.85 1.96 10.51
CA ILE A 124 7.57 0.95 11.31
C ILE A 124 9.10 1.08 11.16
N PRO A 125 9.69 1.04 9.96
CA PRO A 125 11.14 1.18 9.80
C PRO A 125 11.65 2.60 10.07
N LEU A 126 10.84 3.63 9.78
CA LEU A 126 11.24 5.03 9.96
C LEU A 126 11.36 5.41 11.44
N CYS A 127 10.34 5.08 12.23
CA CYS A 127 10.23 5.57 13.61
C CYS A 127 10.61 4.52 14.65
N ARG A 128 10.65 3.23 14.27
CA ARG A 128 10.95 2.09 15.16
C ARG A 128 10.16 2.18 16.47
N PRO A 129 8.82 2.19 16.40
CA PRO A 129 7.98 2.36 17.57
C PRO A 129 8.19 1.22 18.58
N ARG A 130 8.17 1.55 19.87
CA ARG A 130 8.28 0.59 20.96
C ARG A 130 6.90 0.00 21.24
N MET A 131 6.77 -1.30 21.03
CA MET A 131 5.52 -2.01 21.27
C MET A 131 5.32 -2.26 22.77
N ALA A 132 4.17 -1.87 23.33
CA ALA A 132 3.78 -2.26 24.67
C ALA A 132 3.46 -3.76 24.77
N SER A 133 3.20 -4.24 26.00
CA SER A 133 2.77 -5.61 26.22
C SER A 133 1.48 -5.93 25.46
N ASN A 134 1.36 -7.18 24.98
CA ASN A 134 0.17 -7.65 24.26
C ASN A 134 -1.11 -7.40 25.05
N ALA A 135 -1.11 -7.59 26.36
CA ALA A 135 -2.26 -7.33 27.21
C ALA A 135 -2.71 -5.86 27.20
N SER A 136 -1.76 -4.92 27.20
CA SER A 136 -2.05 -3.48 27.12
C SER A 136 -2.63 -3.11 25.75
N LEU A 137 -2.02 -3.63 24.68
CA LEU A 137 -2.45 -3.37 23.30
C LEU A 137 -3.83 -3.95 23.01
N ILE A 138 -4.11 -5.17 23.48
CA ILE A 138 -5.44 -5.78 23.36
C ILE A 138 -6.48 -4.91 24.07
N LYS A 139 -6.24 -4.50 25.33
CA LYS A 139 -7.18 -3.61 26.06
C LYS A 139 -7.42 -2.30 25.32
N ALA A 140 -6.37 -1.67 24.82
CA ALA A 140 -6.46 -0.42 24.07
C ALA A 140 -7.24 -0.59 22.76
N TYR A 141 -6.95 -1.64 22.00
CA TYR A 141 -7.66 -1.96 20.76
C TYR A 141 -9.15 -2.27 21.03
N THR A 142 -9.44 -3.13 22.01
CA THR A 142 -10.83 -3.43 22.41
C THR A 142 -11.57 -2.16 22.80
N SER A 143 -10.93 -1.23 23.53
CA SER A 143 -11.52 0.06 23.87
C SER A 143 -11.88 0.89 22.63
N VAL A 144 -10.95 1.03 21.67
CA VAL A 144 -11.20 1.74 20.40
C VAL A 144 -12.35 1.10 19.63
N VAL A 145 -12.37 -0.23 19.54
CA VAL A 145 -13.43 -0.97 18.85
C VAL A 145 -14.79 -0.70 19.52
N MET A 146 -14.85 -0.74 20.86
CA MET A 146 -16.10 -0.46 21.60
C MET A 146 -16.58 0.98 21.41
N VAL A 147 -15.68 1.96 21.41
CA VAL A 147 -16.02 3.37 21.12
C VAL A 147 -16.59 3.48 19.71
N TYR A 148 -15.94 2.87 18.72
CA TYR A 148 -16.40 2.89 17.35
C TYR A 148 -17.78 2.22 17.19
N PHE A 149 -18.00 1.04 17.79
CA PHE A 149 -19.31 0.40 17.81
C PHE A 149 -20.38 1.25 18.48
N SER A 150 -20.03 1.95 19.56
CA SER A 150 -20.95 2.86 20.25
C SER A 150 -21.37 4.02 19.34
N ILE A 151 -20.44 4.56 18.55
CA ILE A 151 -20.73 5.59 17.54
C ILE A 151 -21.64 5.03 16.44
N LEU A 152 -21.35 3.85 15.91
CA LEU A 152 -22.19 3.19 14.90
C LEU A 152 -23.61 2.95 15.41
N TYR A 153 -23.73 2.43 16.63
CA TYR A 153 -25.02 2.14 17.25
C TYR A 153 -25.80 3.42 17.54
N SER A 154 -25.13 4.47 18.03
CA SER A 154 -25.76 5.79 18.25
C SER A 154 -26.28 6.37 16.94
N PHE A 155 -25.51 6.26 15.85
CA PHE A 155 -25.96 6.70 14.53
C PHE A 155 -27.22 5.95 14.07
N PHE A 156 -27.25 4.63 14.29
CA PHE A 156 -28.44 3.81 13.99
C PHE A 156 -29.66 4.24 14.81
N LEU A 157 -29.50 4.51 16.11
CA LEU A 157 -30.60 4.95 16.96
C LEU A 157 -31.18 6.31 16.53
N ILE A 158 -30.32 7.24 16.09
CA ILE A 158 -30.74 8.60 15.71
C ILE A 158 -31.38 8.61 14.32
N HIS A 159 -30.79 7.89 13.36
CA HIS A 159 -31.18 7.99 11.95
C HIS A 159 -32.01 6.80 11.45
N GLY A 160 -32.15 5.73 12.24
CA GLY A 160 -32.82 4.49 11.84
C GLY A 160 -32.12 3.73 10.72
N GLN A 161 -30.88 4.10 10.38
CA GLN A 161 -30.11 3.56 9.26
C GLN A 161 -28.68 3.27 9.68
N LEU A 162 -28.07 2.22 9.11
CA LEU A 162 -26.68 1.92 9.38
C LEU A 162 -25.78 2.85 8.54
N PRO A 163 -24.63 3.29 9.07
CA PRO A 163 -23.76 4.17 8.31
C PRO A 163 -23.23 3.52 7.04
N TYR A 164 -23.15 2.18 6.96
CA TYR A 164 -22.75 1.48 5.73
C TYR A 164 -23.95 0.77 5.08
N PRO A 165 -24.32 1.12 3.84
CA PRO A 165 -25.40 0.46 3.12
C PRO A 165 -25.20 -1.06 2.94
N ILE A 166 -23.95 -1.53 2.87
CA ILE A 166 -23.65 -2.97 2.77
C ILE A 166 -24.10 -3.75 4.00
N LEU A 167 -24.10 -3.13 5.18
CA LEU A 167 -24.57 -3.77 6.41
C LEU A 167 -26.09 -3.93 6.43
N GLU A 168 -26.83 -3.02 5.78
CA GLU A 168 -28.29 -3.12 5.66
C GLU A 168 -28.71 -4.31 4.78
N ARG A 169 -27.83 -4.79 3.90
CA ARG A 169 -28.06 -5.97 3.05
C ARG A 169 -27.69 -7.28 3.74
N MET A 170 -26.95 -7.23 4.84
CA MET A 170 -26.49 -8.41 5.55
C MET A 170 -27.53 -8.88 6.57
N THR A 171 -27.65 -10.20 6.75
CA THR A 171 -28.42 -10.74 7.87
C THR A 171 -27.69 -10.47 9.19
N PHE A 172 -28.41 -10.49 10.32
CA PHE A 172 -27.79 -10.31 11.63
C PHE A 172 -26.61 -11.28 11.90
N PRO A 173 -26.71 -12.59 11.58
CA PRO A 173 -25.57 -13.50 11.70
C PRO A 173 -24.36 -13.11 10.83
N GLN A 174 -24.59 -12.63 9.61
CA GLN A 174 -23.51 -12.19 8.71
C GLN A 174 -22.81 -10.93 9.25
N MET A 175 -23.57 -9.95 9.76
CA MET A 175 -23.01 -8.77 10.41
C MET A 175 -22.17 -9.16 11.63
N PHE A 176 -22.70 -10.04 12.48
CA PHE A 176 -21.97 -10.54 13.64
C PHE A 176 -20.65 -11.22 13.25
N LEU A 177 -20.69 -12.10 12.24
CA LEU A 177 -19.49 -12.77 11.73
C LEU A 177 -18.48 -11.77 11.13
N LEU A 178 -18.93 -10.79 10.35
CA LEU A 178 -18.06 -9.75 9.79
C LEU A 178 -17.34 -8.98 10.90
N TYR A 179 -18.06 -8.57 11.93
CA TYR A 179 -17.49 -7.85 13.08
C TYR A 179 -16.54 -8.72 13.90
N LEU A 180 -16.91 -9.98 14.16
CA LEU A 180 -16.05 -10.92 14.88
C LEU A 180 -14.75 -11.17 14.12
N MET A 181 -14.82 -11.40 12.81
CA MET A 181 -13.64 -11.62 11.97
C MET A 181 -12.76 -10.37 11.90
N SER A 182 -13.37 -9.18 11.81
CA SER A 182 -12.62 -7.91 11.84
C SER A 182 -11.92 -7.69 13.18
N TYR A 183 -12.58 -8.06 14.29
CA TYR A 183 -12.01 -8.00 15.62
C TYR A 183 -10.83 -8.96 15.77
N ILE A 184 -11.01 -10.23 15.39
CA ILE A 184 -9.96 -11.25 15.41
C ILE A 184 -8.78 -10.81 14.55
N PHE A 185 -9.03 -10.32 13.33
CA PHE A 185 -7.99 -9.81 12.45
C PHE A 185 -7.13 -8.73 13.15
N GLY A 186 -7.76 -7.76 13.81
CA GLY A 186 -7.02 -6.74 14.56
C GLY A 186 -6.19 -7.32 15.70
N LEU A 187 -6.66 -8.38 16.37
CA LEU A 187 -5.87 -9.10 17.38
C LEU A 187 -4.67 -9.85 16.78
N GLU A 188 -4.83 -10.45 15.59
CA GLU A 188 -3.74 -11.13 14.88
C GLU A 188 -2.63 -10.15 14.48
N VAL A 189 -2.96 -8.90 14.16
CA VAL A 189 -1.98 -7.84 13.90
C VAL A 189 -1.04 -7.59 15.09
N PHE A 190 -1.44 -7.97 16.32
CA PHE A 190 -0.61 -7.85 17.53
C PHE A 190 0.24 -9.09 17.84
N LYS A 191 0.04 -10.22 17.15
CA LYS A 191 0.82 -11.43 17.37
C LYS A 191 2.28 -11.41 16.87
N PRO A 192 2.70 -10.65 15.84
CA PRO A 192 4.09 -10.71 15.43
C PRO A 192 4.97 -10.24 16.59
N ALA A 193 5.84 -11.13 17.05
CA ALA A 193 6.71 -10.89 18.18
C ALA A 193 7.52 -9.60 17.95
N PRO A 194 7.47 -8.63 18.88
CA PRO A 194 8.07 -7.31 18.70
C PRO A 194 9.58 -7.34 18.44
N VAL A 195 10.24 -8.44 18.80
CA VAL A 195 11.69 -8.63 18.62
C VAL A 195 12.05 -9.09 17.20
N HIS A 196 11.15 -9.80 16.50
CA HIS A 196 11.41 -10.35 15.17
C HIS A 196 11.09 -9.37 14.05
N TYR A 197 10.00 -8.61 14.13
CA TYR A 197 9.61 -7.74 13.02
C TYR A 197 10.66 -6.65 12.71
N CYS A 198 11.21 -5.98 13.72
CA CYS A 198 12.23 -4.94 13.51
C CYS A 198 13.60 -5.53 13.13
N THR A 199 13.98 -6.67 13.69
CA THR A 199 15.28 -7.32 13.43
C THR A 199 15.29 -7.94 12.04
N ASP A 200 14.24 -8.69 11.70
CA ASP A 200 14.15 -9.41 10.43
C ASP A 200 13.86 -8.43 9.29
N PHE A 201 12.98 -7.44 9.44
CA PHE A 201 12.76 -6.45 8.38
C PHE A 201 14.00 -5.61 8.10
N THR A 202 14.70 -5.14 9.15
CA THR A 202 15.93 -4.36 8.96
C THR A 202 17.03 -5.23 8.36
N SER A 203 17.17 -6.48 8.82
CA SER A 203 18.14 -7.45 8.29
C SER A 203 17.84 -7.80 6.82
N THR A 204 16.58 -8.07 6.48
CA THR A 204 16.13 -8.33 5.10
C THR A 204 16.32 -7.11 4.22
N ALA A 205 15.94 -5.91 4.66
CA ALA A 205 16.15 -4.68 3.89
C ALA A 205 17.64 -4.40 3.66
N ILE A 206 18.48 -4.54 4.69
CA ILE A 206 19.94 -4.41 4.57
C ILE A 206 20.51 -5.49 3.64
N ALA A 207 20.04 -6.73 3.74
CA ALA A 207 20.47 -7.82 2.87
C ALA A 207 20.09 -7.55 1.41
N THR A 208 18.86 -7.09 1.14
CA THR A 208 18.39 -6.71 -0.21
C THR A 208 19.20 -5.53 -0.75
N VAL A 209 19.41 -4.47 0.04
CA VAL A 209 20.25 -3.33 -0.39
C VAL A 209 21.71 -3.78 -0.60
N SER A 210 22.22 -4.71 0.19
CA SER A 210 23.56 -5.28 0.05
C SER A 210 23.70 -6.13 -1.22
N THR A 211 22.70 -6.94 -1.59
CA THR A 211 22.72 -7.69 -2.84
C THR A 211 22.66 -6.77 -4.05
N TYR A 212 21.75 -5.78 -4.04
CA TYR A 212 21.69 -4.76 -5.11
C TYR A 212 22.98 -3.91 -5.19
N GLY A 213 23.53 -3.49 -4.05
CA GLY A 213 24.79 -2.73 -4.01
C GLY A 213 25.99 -3.54 -4.48
N ARG A 214 26.01 -4.86 -4.22
CA ARG A 214 27.04 -5.78 -4.72
C ARG A 214 26.92 -5.98 -6.23
N ASP A 215 25.71 -6.04 -6.79
CA ASP A 215 25.48 -6.13 -8.23
C ASP A 215 25.85 -4.83 -8.95
N ILE A 216 25.57 -3.65 -8.35
CA ILE A 216 26.04 -2.36 -8.88
C ILE A 216 27.57 -2.28 -8.86
N ARG A 217 28.23 -2.77 -7.80
CA ARG A 217 29.71 -2.87 -7.75
C ARG A 217 30.24 -3.80 -8.85
N ARG A 218 29.56 -4.92 -9.11
CA ARG A 218 29.91 -5.91 -10.14
C ARG A 218 29.75 -5.34 -11.55
N ILE A 219 28.71 -4.54 -11.78
CA ILE A 219 28.52 -3.77 -13.01
C ILE A 219 29.64 -2.74 -13.17
N GLY A 220 30.03 -2.05 -12.10
CA GLY A 220 31.19 -1.14 -12.09
C GLY A 220 32.49 -1.84 -12.49
N THR A 221 32.80 -3.02 -11.93
CA THR A 221 33.97 -3.82 -12.34
C THR A 221 33.85 -4.38 -13.74
N LEU A 222 32.65 -4.76 -14.19
CA LEU A 222 32.42 -5.20 -15.57
C LEU A 222 32.64 -4.04 -16.56
N PHE A 223 32.15 -2.84 -16.26
CA PHE A 223 32.43 -1.64 -17.06
C PHE A 223 33.91 -1.26 -17.02
N GLN A 224 34.59 -1.40 -15.88
CA GLN A 224 36.03 -1.17 -15.78
C GLN A 224 36.81 -2.20 -16.61
N ALA A 225 36.43 -3.48 -16.55
CA ALA A 225 37.03 -4.56 -17.34
C ALA A 225 36.77 -4.37 -18.84
N VAL A 226 35.55 -3.99 -19.22
CA VAL A 226 35.20 -3.62 -20.60
C VAL A 226 36.01 -2.41 -21.06
N ARG A 227 36.21 -1.38 -20.22
CA ARG A 227 37.08 -0.23 -20.55
C ARG A 227 38.54 -0.63 -20.73
N VAL A 228 39.05 -1.55 -19.91
CA VAL A 228 40.42 -2.07 -20.01
C VAL A 228 40.58 -2.91 -21.28
N VAL A 229 39.56 -3.69 -21.67
CA VAL A 229 39.57 -4.47 -22.91
C VAL A 229 39.40 -3.59 -24.15
N LEU A 230 38.53 -2.56 -24.09
CA LEU A 230 38.35 -1.61 -25.20
C LEU A 230 39.54 -0.66 -25.36
N GLY A 231 40.23 -0.30 -24.28
CA GLY A 231 41.41 0.55 -24.28
C GLY A 231 42.71 -0.17 -24.65
N SER A 232 42.72 -1.51 -24.67
CA SER A 232 43.88 -2.33 -25.07
C SER A 232 43.79 -2.85 -26.51
N HIS A 233 42.78 -2.43 -27.27
CA HIS A 233 42.80 -2.49 -28.74
C HIS A 233 43.22 -1.12 -29.30
N PRO A 234 44.52 -0.87 -29.53
CA PRO A 234 44.88 0.15 -30.51
C PRO A 234 44.28 -0.34 -31.83
N LEU A 235 43.32 0.42 -32.35
CA LEU A 235 42.91 0.35 -33.76
C LEU A 235 44.17 0.63 -34.58
N ASN A 236 44.91 -0.44 -34.86
CA ASN A 236 46.05 -0.43 -35.74
C ASN A 236 45.49 -0.41 -37.17
N ILE A 237 45.08 0.78 -37.60
CA ILE A 237 44.67 1.07 -38.97
C ILE A 237 45.94 1.21 -39.81
N HIS A 238 46.64 0.08 -40.01
CA HIS A 238 47.63 0.01 -41.07
C HIS A 238 46.94 -0.43 -42.37
N PRO A 239 47.14 0.31 -43.49
CA PRO A 239 46.69 -0.15 -44.78
C PRO A 239 47.49 -1.41 -45.16
N TYR A 240 46.78 -2.54 -45.26
CA TYR A 240 47.36 -3.81 -45.70
C TYR A 240 47.78 -3.73 -47.18
N PRO A 241 49.00 -4.16 -47.54
CA PRO A 241 49.36 -4.42 -48.92
C PRO A 241 48.69 -5.69 -49.45
N LEU A 242 48.35 -5.67 -50.74
CA LEU A 242 47.65 -6.74 -51.46
C LEU A 242 48.32 -8.12 -51.29
N PRO A 243 47.56 -9.23 -51.26
CA PRO A 243 48.10 -10.55 -51.00
C PRO A 243 48.90 -11.07 -52.21
N THR A 244 50.20 -11.30 -52.03
CA THR A 244 51.00 -12.10 -52.95
C THR A 244 50.64 -13.58 -52.76
N ARG A 245 50.03 -14.16 -53.79
CA ARG A 245 49.58 -15.55 -53.90
C ARG A 245 50.74 -16.54 -53.71
N ALA A 246 50.87 -17.11 -52.52
CA ALA A 246 51.79 -18.22 -52.27
C ALA A 246 51.16 -19.55 -52.71
N LYS A 247 51.80 -20.23 -53.67
CA LYS A 247 51.50 -21.62 -54.06
C LYS A 247 51.96 -22.55 -52.94
N LEU A 248 51.04 -23.28 -52.31
CA LEU A 248 51.39 -24.35 -51.37
C LEU A 248 51.50 -25.69 -52.11
N PRO A 249 52.59 -26.45 -51.90
CA PRO A 249 52.83 -27.72 -52.58
C PRO A 249 51.98 -28.86 -52.02
N ASN A 250 51.56 -29.69 -52.97
CA ASN A 250 50.88 -30.96 -52.84
C ASN A 250 51.62 -31.91 -51.88
N ARG A 251 50.95 -32.47 -50.86
CA ARG A 251 51.49 -33.62 -50.12
C ARG A 251 50.42 -34.51 -49.47
N HIS A 252 50.21 -35.62 -50.17
CA HIS A 252 50.05 -37.01 -49.74
C HIS A 252 49.04 -37.39 -48.65
N SER A 253 48.07 -38.16 -49.12
CA SER A 253 47.19 -39.09 -48.42
C SER A 253 47.95 -40.15 -47.62
N PHE A 254 47.46 -40.46 -46.42
CA PHE A 254 47.81 -41.67 -45.68
C PHE A 254 46.64 -42.67 -45.72
N PRO A 255 46.92 -43.98 -45.76
CA PRO A 255 45.95 -45.03 -46.01
C PRO A 255 45.25 -45.46 -44.73
N GLY A 256 43.98 -45.85 -44.86
CA GLY A 256 43.18 -46.42 -43.79
C GLY A 256 43.56 -47.87 -43.46
N LYS A 257 43.24 -48.25 -42.23
CA LYS A 257 42.81 -49.57 -41.80
C LYS A 257 41.88 -49.40 -40.62
#